data_AF-A0AAW2PZH5-F1
#
_entry.id   AF-A0AAW2PZH5-F1
#
_cell.length_a   1.000
_cell.length_b   1.000
_cell.length_c   1.000
_cell.angle_alpha   90.00
_cell.angle_beta   90.00
_cell.angle_gamma   90.00
#
_symmetry.space_group_name_H-M   'P 1'
#
loop_
_entity.id
_entity.type
_entity.pdbx_description
1 polymer ?
#
loop_
_entity_poly.entity_id
_entity_poly.type
_entity_poly.pdbx_seq_one_letter_code
_entity_poly.pdbx_strand_id
1 'polypeptide(L)'
;MLHMIKISRGKATFCSRYVKTYKYMVERDLGHPIFPSIFSSFNGLMASVARIGLNVARILTGQFDPVINGIGTANTSVALIGGKLYALGEGDLPYEIQVTSDGDIITIGRHDFHSSKPFMRMTAHPKVDPDTGETLAFRIHLVPPFLTFFRIGSDGRKRADVPISTMKCTALIHDFAVTKNYAIFNDGQMVISPLEILRGRPPMRVDPAKVPRLGVIDRCAKDESGMWWIDVPGFNMLHAVNAWKKTMVRP
;
A
#
# COMPACT_ATOMS: atom_id res chain seq x y z
N MET A 1 -8.07 7.72 10.68
CA MET A 1 -8.35 7.82 12.13
C MET A 1 -8.32 6.40 12.67
N LEU A 2 -7.72 6.19 13.83
CA LEU A 2 -7.65 4.90 14.49
C LEU A 2 -8.64 4.88 15.65
N HIS A 3 -9.32 3.75 15.79
CA HIS A 3 -10.19 3.44 16.92
C HIS A 3 -9.61 2.23 17.64
N MET A 4 -9.45 2.33 18.95
CA MET A 4 -8.94 1.26 19.81
C MET A 4 -9.95 1.00 20.92
N ILE A 5 -10.31 -0.26 21.11
CA ILE A 5 -11.14 -0.74 22.21
C ILE A 5 -10.30 -1.74 23.01
N LYS A 6 -9.85 -1.33 24.19
CA LYS A 6 -9.12 -2.20 25.11
C LYS A 6 -10.12 -2.93 25.99
N ILE A 7 -10.15 -4.26 25.93
CA ILE A 7 -10.98 -5.10 26.79
C ILE A 7 -10.09 -5.75 27.85
N SER A 8 -10.33 -5.48 29.13
CA SER A 8 -9.56 -6.07 30.23
C SER A 8 -10.43 -6.20 31.48
N ARG A 9 -10.38 -7.37 32.12
CA ARG A 9 -11.14 -7.67 33.36
C ARG A 9 -12.64 -7.32 33.24
N GLY A 10 -13.25 -7.64 32.10
CA GLY A 10 -14.67 -7.35 31.83
C GLY A 10 -15.02 -5.87 31.58
N LYS A 11 -14.03 -4.97 31.49
CA LYS A 11 -14.23 -3.54 31.16
C LYS A 11 -13.66 -3.19 29.79
N ALA A 12 -14.32 -2.26 29.10
CA ALA A 12 -13.88 -1.71 27.82
C ALA A 12 -13.44 -0.25 27.96
N THR A 13 -12.28 0.10 27.41
CA THR A 13 -11.80 1.48 27.27
C THR A 13 -11.70 1.83 25.80
N PHE A 14 -12.31 2.95 25.39
CA PHE A 14 -12.29 3.42 24.00
C PHE A 14 -11.33 4.60 23.85
N CYS A 15 -10.51 4.57 22.80
CA CYS A 15 -9.72 5.71 22.34
C CYS A 15 -9.86 5.91 20.84
N SER A 16 -9.91 7.17 20.42
CA SER A 16 -9.89 7.58 19.01
C SER A 16 -8.85 8.67 18.79
N ARG A 17 -7.98 8.47 17.80
CA ARG A 17 -6.92 9.42 17.43
C ARG A 17 -6.74 9.47 15.92
N TYR A 18 -6.47 10.65 15.38
CA TYR A 18 -5.88 10.75 14.05
C TYR A 18 -4.46 10.19 14.08
N VAL A 19 -4.07 9.50 13.01
CA VAL A 19 -2.65 9.23 12.75
C VAL A 19 -2.03 10.57 12.41
N LYS A 20 -0.98 10.97 13.13
CA LYS A 20 -0.26 12.22 12.89
C LYS A 20 0.66 12.09 11.67
N THR A 21 0.07 11.90 10.49
CA THR A 21 0.81 11.84 9.23
C THR A 21 1.40 13.20 8.89
N TYR A 22 2.41 13.23 8.00
CA TYR A 22 2.98 14.50 7.53
C TYR A 22 1.90 15.41 6.94
N LYS A 23 1.05 14.86 6.07
CA LYS A 23 -0.13 15.55 5.53
C LYS A 23 -1.02 16.12 6.63
N TYR A 24 -1.37 15.31 7.63
CA TYR A 24 -2.21 15.76 8.75
C TYR A 24 -1.59 16.93 9.51
N MET A 25 -0.30 16.84 9.84
CA MET A 25 0.41 17.86 10.62
C MET A 25 0.47 19.18 9.85
N VAL A 26 0.86 19.14 8.57
CA VAL A 26 0.95 20.34 7.72
C VAL A 26 -0.42 21.01 7.54
N GLU A 27 -1.47 20.25 7.20
CA GLU A 27 -2.80 20.81 6.98
C GLU A 27 -3.45 21.32 8.28
N ARG A 28 -3.14 20.69 9.42
CA ARG A 28 -3.57 21.17 10.74
C ARG A 28 -2.92 22.50 11.08
N ASP A 29 -1.61 22.64 10.87
CA ASP A 29 -0.87 23.85 11.21
C ASP A 29 -1.24 25.03 10.30
N LEU A 30 -1.58 24.75 9.03
CA LEU A 30 -2.12 25.75 8.09
C LEU A 30 -3.61 26.06 8.30
N GLY A 31 -4.37 25.18 8.95
CA GLY A 31 -5.80 25.33 9.16
C GLY A 31 -6.68 25.04 7.93
N HIS A 32 -6.11 24.55 6.82
CA HIS A 32 -6.85 24.21 5.60
C HIS A 32 -6.14 23.12 4.76
N PRO A 33 -6.87 22.38 3.90
CA PRO A 33 -6.26 21.35 3.06
C PRO A 33 -5.38 21.95 1.96
N ILE A 34 -4.24 21.31 1.70
CA ILE A 34 -3.32 21.70 0.61
C ILE A 34 -2.87 20.53 -0.25
N PHE A 35 -2.92 19.29 0.26
CA PHE A 35 -2.51 18.11 -0.50
C PHE A 35 -3.65 17.64 -1.40
N PRO A 36 -3.38 17.33 -2.69
CA PRO A 36 -4.40 16.87 -3.60
C PRO A 36 -4.76 15.41 -3.30
N SER A 37 -6.04 15.10 -3.40
CA SER A 37 -6.50 13.71 -3.49
C SER A 37 -6.26 13.19 -4.91
N ILE A 38 -5.40 12.18 -5.07
CA ILE A 38 -5.00 11.65 -6.39
C ILE A 38 -6.21 11.16 -7.20
N PHE A 39 -7.23 10.58 -6.55
CA PHE A 39 -8.37 10.01 -7.26
C PHE A 39 -9.49 11.00 -7.57
N SER A 40 -9.66 12.04 -6.75
CA SER A 40 -10.78 12.98 -6.88
C SER A 40 -10.38 14.39 -7.32
N SER A 41 -9.09 14.70 -7.35
CA SER A 41 -8.60 16.05 -7.69
C SER A 41 -8.31 16.25 -9.17
N PHE A 42 -8.58 15.28 -10.06
CA PHE A 42 -8.26 15.41 -11.48
C PHE A 42 -9.48 15.08 -12.34
N ASN A 43 -10.43 16.02 -12.37
CA ASN A 43 -11.69 15.94 -13.10
C ASN A 43 -11.80 17.18 -14.01
N GLY A 44 -11.46 17.05 -15.28
CA GLY A 44 -11.39 18.13 -16.25
C GLY A 44 -9.99 18.67 -16.49
N LEU A 45 -9.70 19.03 -17.74
CA LEU A 45 -8.35 19.39 -18.19
C LEU A 45 -7.84 20.65 -17.49
N MET A 46 -8.59 21.75 -17.57
CA MET A 46 -8.19 23.03 -16.99
C MET A 46 -8.01 22.93 -15.46
N ALA A 47 -8.94 22.25 -14.78
CA ALA A 47 -8.85 22.03 -13.33
C ALA A 47 -7.62 21.20 -12.96
N SER A 48 -7.29 20.18 -13.77
CA SER A 48 -6.11 19.34 -13.56
C SER A 48 -4.82 20.12 -13.75
N VAL A 49 -4.69 20.90 -14.83
CA VAL A 49 -3.54 21.77 -15.09
C VAL A 49 -3.34 22.79 -13.97
N ALA A 50 -4.41 23.48 -13.55
CA ALA A 50 -4.35 24.46 -12.47
C ALA A 50 -3.91 23.81 -11.15
N ARG A 51 -4.45 22.63 -10.81
CA ARG A 51 -4.08 21.90 -9.59
C ARG A 51 -2.65 21.39 -9.63
N ILE A 52 -2.17 20.91 -10.78
CA ILE A 52 -0.76 20.50 -10.95
C ILE A 52 0.14 21.71 -10.75
N GLY A 53 -0.12 22.82 -11.44
CA GLY A 53 0.67 24.05 -11.33
C GLY A 53 0.72 24.59 -9.90
N LEU A 54 -0.44 24.62 -9.22
CA LEU A 54 -0.52 25.03 -7.82
C LEU A 54 0.31 24.12 -6.90
N ASN A 55 0.25 22.80 -7.09
CA ASN A 55 1.02 21.85 -6.28
C ASN A 55 2.52 21.97 -6.53
N VAL A 56 2.94 22.16 -7.78
CA VAL A 56 4.35 22.42 -8.12
C VAL A 56 4.84 23.70 -7.43
N ALA A 57 4.06 24.79 -7.51
CA ALA A 57 4.40 26.03 -6.82
C ALA A 57 4.51 25.85 -5.30
N ARG A 58 3.59 25.12 -4.68
CA ARG A 58 3.64 24.80 -3.24
C ARG A 58 4.88 24.01 -2.85
N ILE A 59 5.29 23.04 -3.66
CA ILE A 59 6.50 22.25 -3.43
C ILE A 59 7.74 23.15 -3.58
N LEU A 60 7.83 23.94 -4.65
CA LEU A 60 8.97 24.83 -4.90
C LEU A 60 9.12 25.93 -3.85
N THR A 61 8.01 26.38 -3.26
CA THR A 61 7.99 27.37 -2.16
C THR A 61 8.18 26.73 -0.77
N GLY A 62 8.35 25.41 -0.69
CA GLY A 62 8.61 24.70 0.55
C GLY A 62 7.39 24.54 1.47
N GLN A 63 6.17 24.73 0.97
CA GLN A 63 4.95 24.52 1.78
C GLN A 63 4.77 23.05 2.20
N PHE A 64 5.20 22.12 1.35
CA PHE A 64 5.33 20.70 1.70
C PHE A 64 6.33 19.97 0.79
N ASP A 65 6.89 18.86 1.29
CA ASP A 65 7.79 17.98 0.53
C ASP A 65 7.23 16.55 0.47
N PRO A 66 6.65 16.15 -0.68
CA PRO A 66 6.07 14.83 -0.86
C PRO A 66 7.13 13.73 -1.09
N VAL A 67 8.35 14.09 -1.49
CA VAL A 67 9.43 13.14 -1.84
C VAL A 67 10.11 12.64 -0.58
N ILE A 68 10.35 13.52 0.38
CA ILE A 68 11.01 13.13 1.64
C ILE A 68 9.97 12.62 2.64
N ASN A 69 8.86 13.34 2.81
CA ASN A 69 7.95 13.11 3.93
C ASN A 69 6.70 12.29 3.59
N GLY A 70 6.46 12.02 2.30
CA GLY A 70 5.27 11.31 1.83
C GLY A 70 4.02 12.21 1.79
N ILE A 71 2.90 11.64 1.34
CA ILE A 71 1.61 12.33 1.20
C ILE A 71 0.44 11.48 1.72
N GLY A 72 0.74 10.38 2.40
CA GLY A 72 -0.22 9.38 2.81
C GLY A 72 -1.12 9.81 3.95
N THR A 73 -2.26 9.14 4.00
CA THR A 73 -3.30 9.32 5.01
C THR A 73 -3.29 8.24 6.09
N ALA A 74 -2.55 7.14 5.89
CA ALA A 74 -2.48 5.99 6.82
C ALA A 74 -3.87 5.55 7.34
N ASN A 75 -4.81 5.37 6.41
CA ASN A 75 -6.24 5.23 6.69
C ASN A 75 -6.88 3.96 6.10
N THR A 76 -6.09 3.02 5.58
CA THR A 76 -6.61 1.84 4.89
C THR A 76 -6.67 0.63 5.82
N SER A 77 -5.63 0.40 6.63
CA SER A 77 -5.56 -0.78 7.52
C SER A 77 -4.59 -0.56 8.69
N VAL A 78 -4.55 -1.56 9.57
CA VAL A 78 -3.53 -1.69 10.62
C VAL A 78 -2.93 -3.10 10.60
N ALA A 79 -1.63 -3.22 10.88
CA ALA A 79 -0.93 -4.51 10.93
C ALA A 79 0.14 -4.56 12.01
N LEU A 80 0.36 -5.74 12.58
CA LEU A 80 1.48 -6.03 13.48
C LEU A 80 2.65 -6.58 12.65
N ILE A 81 3.74 -5.83 12.52
CA ILE A 81 4.91 -6.20 11.72
C ILE A 81 6.13 -6.15 12.64
N GLY A 82 6.87 -7.25 12.76
CA GLY A 82 8.05 -7.31 13.63
C GLY A 82 7.75 -6.91 15.09
N GLY A 83 6.58 -7.29 15.61
CA GLY A 83 6.15 -6.98 16.98
C GLY A 83 5.66 -5.54 17.22
N LYS A 84 5.58 -4.69 16.19
CA LYS A 84 5.12 -3.30 16.29
C LYS A 84 3.84 -3.09 15.49
N LEU A 85 2.99 -2.16 15.94
CA LEU A 85 1.75 -1.81 15.26
C LEU A 85 1.98 -0.70 14.25
N TYR A 86 1.41 -0.85 13.06
CA TYR A 86 1.51 0.12 11.98
C TYR A 86 0.14 0.47 11.43
N ALA A 87 -0.08 1.75 11.11
CA ALA A 87 -1.19 2.21 10.29
C ALA A 87 -0.72 2.37 8.84
N LEU A 88 -1.47 1.81 7.89
CA LEU A 88 -1.06 1.71 6.49
C LEU A 88 -2.03 2.42 5.53
N GLY A 89 -1.47 2.85 4.40
CA GLY A 89 -2.21 3.35 3.24
C GLY A 89 -1.32 3.29 2.00
N GLU A 90 -1.86 2.83 0.88
CA GLU A 90 -1.10 2.44 -0.32
C GLU A 90 -0.27 3.56 -0.96
N GLY A 91 -0.60 4.82 -0.66
CA GLY A 91 0.09 5.99 -1.19
C GLY A 91 1.40 6.34 -0.49
N ASP A 92 1.78 5.65 0.60
CA ASP A 92 2.89 6.05 1.44
C ASP A 92 3.51 4.89 2.24
N LEU A 93 4.58 5.17 2.97
CA LEU A 93 5.12 4.30 4.00
C LEU A 93 4.15 4.22 5.19
N PRO A 94 4.18 3.11 5.94
CA PRO A 94 3.36 2.98 7.13
C PRO A 94 3.84 3.91 8.24
N TYR A 95 2.92 4.23 9.15
CA TYR A 95 3.21 4.96 10.36
C TYR A 95 3.21 4.02 11.55
N GLU A 96 4.31 3.97 12.31
CA GLU A 96 4.40 3.23 13.57
C GLU A 96 3.48 3.86 14.61
N ILE A 97 2.73 3.00 15.30
CA ILE A 97 1.74 3.35 16.31
C ILE A 97 2.10 2.63 17.60
N GLN A 98 2.14 3.38 18.70
CA GLN A 98 2.21 2.84 20.05
C GLN A 98 0.82 2.92 20.69
N VAL A 99 0.38 1.81 21.29
CA VAL A 99 -0.78 1.79 22.19
C VAL A 99 -0.25 1.78 23.62
N THR A 100 -0.62 2.77 24.41
CA THR A 100 -0.14 2.89 25.80
C THR A 100 -0.85 1.90 26.72
N SER A 101 -0.32 1.70 27.92
CA SER A 101 -0.88 0.76 28.90
C SER A 101 -2.28 1.17 29.39
N ASP A 102 -2.63 2.45 29.37
CA ASP A 102 -3.96 2.98 29.67
C ASP A 102 -4.91 3.00 28.46
N GLY A 103 -4.41 2.72 27.25
CA GLY A 103 -5.21 2.62 26.03
C GLY A 103 -5.25 3.90 25.19
N ASP A 104 -4.31 4.82 25.34
CA ASP A 104 -4.13 5.89 24.36
C ASP A 104 -3.39 5.39 23.11
N ILE A 105 -3.51 6.15 22.01
CA ILE A 105 -2.87 5.85 20.72
C ILE A 105 -1.89 6.98 20.40
N ILE A 106 -0.62 6.64 20.27
CA ILE A 106 0.46 7.57 19.95
C ILE A 106 1.03 7.23 18.56
N THR A 107 1.08 8.21 17.67
CA THR A 107 1.82 8.08 16.40
C THR A 107 3.31 8.31 16.68
N ILE A 108 4.13 7.31 16.40
CA ILE A 108 5.60 7.39 16.56
C ILE A 108 6.23 8.05 15.36
N GLY A 109 5.85 7.64 14.14
CA GLY A 109 6.36 8.26 12.92
C GLY A 109 6.27 7.38 11.69
N ARG A 110 6.62 7.96 10.54
CA ARG A 110 6.71 7.28 9.24
C ARG A 110 7.91 6.32 9.24
N HIS A 111 7.73 5.08 8.80
CA HIS A 111 8.71 4.01 9.00
C HIS A 111 9.03 3.23 7.72
N ASP A 112 10.31 2.96 7.48
CA ASP A 112 10.82 2.30 6.27
C ASP A 112 11.44 0.92 6.55
N PHE A 113 11.30 0.39 7.77
CA PHE A 113 11.82 -0.94 8.14
C PHE A 113 13.33 -1.08 7.97
N HIS A 114 14.08 0.01 8.22
CA HIS A 114 15.53 0.04 8.12
C HIS A 114 16.02 -0.44 6.75
N SER A 115 15.28 -0.08 5.70
CA SER A 115 15.58 -0.50 4.34
C SER A 115 16.94 0.05 3.91
N SER A 116 17.80 -0.80 3.35
CA SER A 116 19.09 -0.37 2.81
C SER A 116 18.94 0.52 1.56
N LYS A 117 17.79 0.44 0.88
CA LYS A 117 17.42 1.30 -0.24
C LYS A 117 16.12 2.05 0.10
N PRO A 118 16.10 3.39 0.01
CA PRO A 118 14.87 4.14 0.23
C PRO A 118 13.74 3.65 -0.67
N PHE A 119 12.54 3.55 -0.11
CA PHE A 119 11.32 3.31 -0.87
C PHE A 119 10.19 4.15 -0.29
N MET A 120 9.17 4.42 -1.10
CA MET A 120 8.22 5.50 -0.80
C MET A 120 6.85 5.02 -0.36
N ARG A 121 6.52 3.76 -0.64
CA ARG A 121 5.19 3.21 -0.40
C ARG A 121 5.19 1.69 -0.34
N MET A 122 4.19 1.13 0.32
CA MET A 122 3.88 -0.29 0.30
C MET A 122 2.39 -0.54 0.34
N THR A 123 1.99 -1.77 0.09
CA THR A 123 0.62 -2.24 0.25
C THR A 123 0.07 -1.94 1.64
N ALA A 124 -1.21 -1.62 1.70
CA ALA A 124 -1.95 -1.58 2.95
C ALA A 124 -2.32 -2.99 3.46
N HIS A 125 -2.14 -4.05 2.67
CA HIS A 125 -2.55 -5.40 3.07
C HIS A 125 -1.36 -6.37 3.16
N PRO A 126 -0.31 -6.06 3.96
CA PRO A 126 0.77 -7.02 4.16
C PRO A 126 0.23 -8.28 4.83
N LYS A 127 0.81 -9.44 4.52
CA LYS A 127 0.42 -10.72 5.12
C LYS A 127 1.54 -11.20 6.03
N VAL A 128 1.23 -11.31 7.32
CA VAL A 128 2.16 -11.81 8.35
C VAL A 128 2.02 -13.31 8.42
N ASP A 129 3.13 -14.02 8.27
CA ASP A 129 3.19 -15.44 8.47
C ASP A 129 3.20 -15.76 9.98
N PRO A 130 2.20 -16.48 10.50
CA PRO A 130 2.11 -16.79 11.92
C PRO A 130 3.23 -17.72 12.41
N ASP A 131 3.82 -18.55 11.52
CA ASP A 131 4.84 -19.53 11.91
C ASP A 131 6.22 -18.88 12.04
N THR A 132 6.54 -17.94 11.15
CA THR A 132 7.88 -17.34 11.04
C THR A 132 7.95 -15.90 11.54
N GLY A 133 6.81 -15.21 11.65
CA GLY A 133 6.74 -13.78 11.89
C GLY A 133 7.22 -12.92 10.70
N GLU A 134 7.60 -13.53 9.59
CA GLU A 134 7.93 -12.80 8.37
C GLU A 134 6.67 -12.17 7.78
N THR A 135 6.79 -10.95 7.28
CA THR A 135 5.71 -10.24 6.62
C THR A 135 5.98 -10.15 5.13
N LEU A 136 5.02 -10.62 4.33
CA LEU A 136 5.01 -10.45 2.89
C LEU A 136 4.35 -9.13 2.53
N ALA A 137 4.95 -8.39 1.61
CA ALA A 137 4.44 -7.12 1.16
C ALA A 137 4.82 -6.85 -0.29
N PHE A 138 4.18 -5.86 -0.90
CA PHE A 138 4.52 -5.40 -2.23
C PHE A 138 4.34 -3.90 -2.34
N ARG A 139 4.74 -3.35 -3.49
CA ARG A 139 4.39 -1.98 -3.90
C ARG A 139 4.16 -1.91 -5.40
N ILE A 140 3.26 -1.04 -5.80
CA ILE A 140 2.97 -0.74 -7.20
C ILE A 140 3.66 0.56 -7.63
N HIS A 141 4.10 0.59 -8.88
CA HIS A 141 4.78 1.73 -9.51
C HIS A 141 3.99 2.22 -10.70
N LEU A 142 4.17 3.49 -11.06
CA LEU A 142 3.54 4.08 -12.26
C LEU A 142 4.39 3.87 -13.52
N VAL A 143 5.61 3.36 -13.36
CA VAL A 143 6.59 3.06 -14.42
C VAL A 143 7.17 1.66 -14.17
N PRO A 144 7.70 0.97 -15.20
CA PRO A 144 8.33 -0.33 -15.02
C PRO A 144 9.50 -0.29 -14.02
N PRO A 145 9.69 -1.35 -13.20
CA PRO A 145 8.80 -2.49 -12.99
C PRO A 145 7.51 -2.06 -12.28
N PHE A 146 6.33 -2.44 -12.78
CA PHE A 146 5.05 -1.95 -12.23
C PHE A 146 4.67 -2.56 -10.88
N LEU A 147 5.28 -3.69 -10.52
CA LEU A 147 5.11 -4.38 -9.25
C LEU A 147 6.48 -4.76 -8.68
N THR A 148 6.64 -4.58 -7.38
CA THR A 148 7.79 -5.10 -6.64
C THR A 148 7.30 -5.84 -5.41
N PHE A 149 7.66 -7.11 -5.30
CA PHE A 149 7.43 -7.94 -4.14
C PHE A 149 8.63 -7.88 -3.19
N PHE A 150 8.40 -7.95 -1.88
CA PHE A 150 9.46 -8.01 -0.89
C PHE A 150 8.94 -8.62 0.42
N ARG A 151 9.88 -8.94 1.31
CA ARG A 151 9.60 -9.42 2.66
C ARG A 151 10.13 -8.46 3.70
N ILE A 152 9.54 -8.47 4.89
CA ILE A 152 10.05 -7.85 6.10
C ILE A 152 10.26 -9.00 7.09
N GLY A 153 11.46 -9.11 7.65
CA GLY A 153 11.75 -10.15 8.63
C GLY A 153 10.97 -9.96 9.93
N SER A 154 10.93 -11.00 10.76
CA SER A 154 10.41 -10.90 12.13
C SER A 154 11.18 -9.90 13.00
N ASP A 155 12.42 -9.57 12.59
CA ASP A 155 13.26 -8.50 13.12
C ASP A 155 12.82 -7.08 12.71
N GLY A 156 11.74 -6.94 11.92
CA GLY A 156 11.27 -5.67 11.41
C GLY A 156 12.15 -5.06 10.33
N ARG A 157 13.06 -5.83 9.71
CA ARG A 157 13.97 -5.36 8.65
C ARG A 157 13.49 -5.78 7.27
N LYS A 158 13.38 -4.82 6.36
CA LYS A 158 13.04 -5.09 4.96
C LYS A 158 14.15 -5.89 4.26
N ARG A 159 13.76 -6.94 3.55
CA ARG A 159 14.62 -7.77 2.69
C ARG A 159 14.73 -7.17 1.28
N ALA A 160 15.56 -7.80 0.46
CA ALA A 160 15.77 -7.37 -0.93
C ALA A 160 14.46 -7.37 -1.73
N ASP A 161 14.39 -6.47 -2.70
CA ASP A 161 13.26 -6.36 -3.62
C ASP A 161 13.31 -7.46 -4.68
N VAL A 162 12.13 -7.92 -5.08
CA VAL A 162 11.89 -8.81 -6.22
C VAL A 162 11.06 -8.03 -7.24
N PRO A 163 11.69 -7.37 -8.23
CA PRO A 163 10.99 -6.70 -9.32
C PRO A 163 10.21 -7.70 -10.17
N ILE A 164 8.95 -7.39 -10.49
CA ILE A 164 8.12 -8.18 -11.40
C ILE A 164 7.97 -7.39 -12.70
N SER A 165 8.87 -7.65 -13.65
CA SER A 165 8.93 -7.00 -14.97
C SER A 165 7.91 -7.58 -15.95
N THR A 166 7.38 -8.78 -15.68
CA THR A 166 6.33 -9.42 -16.49
C THR A 166 4.95 -8.75 -16.40
N MET A 167 4.77 -7.78 -15.50
CA MET A 167 3.62 -6.87 -15.49
C MET A 167 3.71 -5.90 -16.68
N LYS A 168 2.60 -5.75 -17.43
CA LYS A 168 2.59 -4.94 -18.67
C LYS A 168 2.17 -3.49 -18.45
N CYS A 169 1.47 -3.21 -17.34
CA CYS A 169 0.98 -1.89 -16.98
C CYS A 169 0.72 -1.83 -15.48
N THR A 170 0.48 -0.62 -14.96
CA THR A 170 0.03 -0.44 -13.57
C THR A 170 -1.42 -0.87 -13.42
N ALA A 171 -1.64 -2.09 -12.92
CA ALA A 171 -2.93 -2.50 -12.38
C ALA A 171 -3.09 -2.02 -10.93
N LEU A 172 -4.32 -1.73 -10.53
CA LEU A 172 -4.65 -1.52 -9.12
C LEU A 172 -4.62 -2.88 -8.41
N ILE A 173 -3.52 -3.16 -7.73
CA ILE A 173 -3.37 -4.31 -6.85
C ILE A 173 -3.60 -3.81 -5.43
N HIS A 174 -4.86 -3.86 -4.96
CA HIS A 174 -5.22 -3.43 -3.61
C HIS A 174 -4.69 -4.43 -2.57
N ASP A 175 -5.00 -5.71 -2.76
CA ASP A 175 -4.61 -6.81 -1.91
C ASP A 175 -3.96 -7.94 -2.73
N PHE A 176 -3.35 -8.89 -2.03
CA PHE A 176 -2.74 -10.10 -2.58
C PHE A 176 -3.00 -11.27 -1.63
N ALA A 177 -2.89 -12.50 -2.13
CA ALA A 177 -3.04 -13.68 -1.30
C ALA A 177 -1.69 -14.35 -1.06
N VAL A 178 -1.56 -15.04 0.07
CA VAL A 178 -0.35 -15.80 0.42
C VAL A 178 -0.77 -17.21 0.84
N THR A 179 0.01 -18.19 0.42
CA THR A 179 -0.05 -19.57 0.88
C THR A 179 1.24 -19.91 1.64
N LYS A 180 1.35 -21.14 2.15
CA LYS A 180 2.61 -21.63 2.74
C LYS A 180 3.82 -21.47 1.81
N ASN A 181 3.64 -21.55 0.50
CA ASN A 181 4.74 -21.56 -0.47
C ASN A 181 4.74 -20.39 -1.46
N TYR A 182 3.61 -19.70 -1.65
CA TYR A 182 3.44 -18.78 -2.77
C TYR A 182 2.80 -17.46 -2.36
N ALA A 183 3.21 -16.37 -3.00
CA ALA A 183 2.46 -15.12 -3.08
C ALA A 183 1.68 -15.08 -4.41
N ILE A 184 0.45 -14.54 -4.36
CA ILE A 184 -0.49 -14.52 -5.47
C ILE A 184 -1.00 -13.09 -5.69
N PHE A 185 -0.73 -12.53 -6.87
CA PHE A 185 -1.08 -11.16 -7.24
C PHE A 185 -2.18 -11.13 -8.31
N ASN A 186 -3.14 -10.22 -8.16
CA ASN A 186 -4.19 -9.98 -9.14
C ASN A 186 -3.77 -8.89 -10.14
N ASP A 187 -3.49 -9.26 -11.39
CA ASP A 187 -3.32 -8.33 -12.51
C ASP A 187 -4.67 -8.09 -13.19
N GLY A 188 -5.51 -7.27 -12.54
CA GLY A 188 -6.90 -7.01 -12.94
C GLY A 188 -7.09 -5.93 -14.01
N GLN A 189 -8.35 -5.61 -14.33
CA GLN A 189 -8.75 -4.64 -15.35
C GLN A 189 -8.77 -3.18 -14.85
N MET A 190 -8.72 -2.95 -13.54
CA MET A 190 -8.57 -1.59 -13.00
C MET A 190 -7.12 -1.15 -13.19
N VAL A 191 -6.88 -0.17 -14.07
CA VAL A 191 -5.56 0.31 -14.42
C VAL A 191 -5.37 1.77 -14.03
N ILE A 192 -4.14 2.13 -13.67
CA ILE A 192 -3.74 3.48 -13.31
C ILE A 192 -2.85 4.06 -14.41
N SER A 193 -3.31 5.14 -15.04
CA SER A 193 -2.57 5.85 -16.08
C SER A 193 -2.54 7.36 -15.77
N PRO A 194 -1.39 7.90 -15.33
CA PRO A 194 -1.21 9.33 -15.11
C PRO A 194 -1.46 10.18 -16.37
N LEU A 195 -1.31 9.60 -17.57
CA LEU A 195 -1.57 10.31 -18.83
C LEU A 195 -3.05 10.71 -18.98
N GLU A 196 -3.98 10.02 -18.31
CA GLU A 196 -5.40 10.41 -18.35
C GLU A 196 -5.65 11.76 -17.68
N ILE A 197 -4.81 12.18 -16.72
CA ILE A 197 -4.88 13.51 -16.10
C ILE A 197 -4.65 14.59 -17.16
N LEU A 198 -3.71 14.36 -18.09
CA LEU A 198 -3.44 15.26 -19.22
C LEU A 198 -4.57 15.29 -20.25
N ARG A 199 -5.50 14.32 -20.19
CA ARG A 199 -6.74 14.28 -20.97
C ARG A 199 -7.94 14.81 -20.18
N GLY A 200 -7.72 15.35 -18.98
CA GLY A 200 -8.78 15.82 -18.10
C GLY A 200 -9.65 14.73 -17.50
N ARG A 201 -9.16 13.49 -17.43
CA ARG A 201 -9.88 12.33 -16.90
C ARG A 201 -9.21 11.83 -15.61
N PRO A 202 -9.95 11.12 -14.74
CA PRO A 202 -9.35 10.46 -13.59
C PRO A 202 -8.21 9.51 -14.00
N PRO A 203 -7.13 9.41 -13.21
CA PRO A 203 -6.01 8.52 -13.53
C PRO A 203 -6.36 7.03 -13.46
N MET A 204 -7.44 6.67 -12.77
CA MET A 204 -7.90 5.29 -12.64
C MET A 204 -9.05 5.03 -13.62
N ARG A 205 -8.94 3.95 -14.40
CA ARG A 205 -9.99 3.51 -15.33
C ARG A 205 -10.11 2.00 -15.33
N VAL A 206 -11.22 1.49 -15.86
CA VAL A 206 -11.36 0.08 -16.22
C VAL A 206 -10.90 -0.09 -17.68
N ASP A 207 -10.07 -1.08 -17.93
CA ASP A 207 -9.67 -1.51 -19.27
C ASP A 207 -10.41 -2.80 -19.66
N PRO A 208 -11.53 -2.71 -20.41
CA PRO A 208 -12.32 -3.89 -20.74
C PRO A 208 -11.60 -4.85 -21.70
N ALA A 209 -10.58 -4.40 -22.43
CA ALA A 209 -9.81 -5.23 -23.35
C ALA A 209 -8.71 -6.05 -22.65
N LYS A 210 -8.32 -5.66 -21.43
CA LYS A 210 -7.34 -6.40 -20.64
C LYS A 210 -7.97 -7.68 -20.10
N VAL A 211 -7.35 -8.83 -20.35
CA VAL A 211 -7.71 -10.10 -19.71
C VAL A 211 -7.09 -10.13 -18.31
N PRO A 212 -7.88 -10.26 -17.23
CA PRO A 212 -7.33 -10.39 -15.89
C PRO A 212 -6.49 -11.66 -15.72
N ARG A 213 -5.45 -11.59 -14.88
CA ARG A 213 -4.54 -12.71 -14.63
C ARG A 213 -4.18 -12.82 -13.14
N LEU A 214 -3.90 -14.03 -12.69
CA LEU A 214 -3.28 -14.29 -11.39
C LEU A 214 -1.81 -14.63 -11.58
N GLY A 215 -0.94 -13.83 -10.98
CA GLY A 215 0.49 -14.08 -10.92
C GLY A 215 0.84 -14.85 -9.67
N VAL A 216 1.52 -15.98 -9.80
CA VAL A 216 1.95 -16.81 -8.66
C VAL A 216 3.46 -16.87 -8.65
N ILE A 217 4.07 -16.60 -7.50
CA ILE A 217 5.52 -16.61 -7.31
C ILE A 217 5.86 -17.28 -5.99
N ASP A 218 7.00 -17.98 -5.93
CA ASP A 218 7.53 -18.51 -4.67
C ASP A 218 7.70 -17.38 -3.65
N ARG A 219 7.20 -17.58 -2.43
CA ARG A 219 7.21 -16.56 -1.38
C ARG A 219 8.62 -16.15 -0.94
N CYS A 220 9.60 -17.02 -1.17
CA CYS A 220 11.02 -16.84 -0.87
C CYS A 220 11.84 -16.54 -2.14
N ALA A 221 11.20 -16.23 -3.27
CA ALA A 221 11.86 -15.89 -4.51
C ALA A 221 12.90 -14.76 -4.33
N LYS A 222 14.00 -14.87 -5.09
CA LYS A 222 15.07 -13.85 -5.16
C LYS A 222 14.96 -12.99 -6.42
N ASP A 223 14.25 -13.47 -7.43
CA ASP A 223 14.00 -12.84 -8.72
C ASP A 223 12.65 -13.34 -9.29
N GLU A 224 12.25 -12.85 -10.46
CA GLU A 224 10.96 -13.20 -11.08
C GLU A 224 10.97 -14.50 -11.90
N SER A 225 12.08 -15.26 -11.95
CA SER A 225 12.18 -16.45 -12.82
C SER A 225 11.14 -17.53 -12.53
N GLY A 226 10.71 -17.63 -11.26
CA GLY A 226 9.67 -18.54 -10.81
C GLY A 226 8.25 -17.96 -10.83
N MET A 227 8.03 -16.79 -11.44
CA MET A 227 6.69 -16.21 -11.62
C MET A 227 5.98 -16.87 -12.80
N TRP A 228 4.73 -17.28 -12.61
CA TRP A 228 3.85 -17.66 -13.72
C TRP A 228 2.49 -16.99 -13.60
N TRP A 229 1.83 -16.84 -14.76
CA TRP A 229 0.56 -16.15 -14.89
C TRP A 229 -0.53 -17.12 -15.36
N ILE A 230 -1.71 -17.00 -14.75
CA ILE A 230 -2.90 -17.77 -15.11
C ILE A 230 -3.97 -16.78 -15.54
N ASP A 231 -4.45 -16.90 -16.77
CA ASP A 231 -5.56 -16.07 -17.26
C ASP A 231 -6.85 -16.44 -16.53
N VAL A 232 -7.55 -15.43 -16.02
CA VAL A 232 -8.81 -15.56 -15.28
C VAL A 232 -9.84 -14.54 -15.77
N PRO A 233 -10.43 -14.76 -16.97
CA PRO A 233 -11.41 -13.83 -17.54
C PRO A 233 -12.56 -13.51 -16.58
N GLY A 234 -12.89 -12.22 -16.44
CA GLY A 234 -13.97 -11.74 -15.56
C GLY A 234 -13.60 -11.59 -14.08
N PHE A 235 -12.36 -11.88 -13.68
CA PHE A 235 -11.92 -11.80 -12.29
C PHE A 235 -11.27 -10.44 -11.94
N ASN A 236 -11.84 -9.71 -10.98
CA ASN A 236 -11.25 -8.48 -10.44
C ASN A 236 -11.34 -8.48 -8.90
N MET A 237 -10.27 -8.94 -8.25
CA MET A 237 -10.19 -8.99 -6.79
C MET A 237 -9.80 -7.65 -6.18
N LEU A 238 -10.53 -7.24 -5.14
CA LEU A 238 -10.08 -6.19 -4.22
C LEU A 238 -9.43 -6.77 -2.96
N HIS A 239 -10.09 -7.72 -2.29
CA HIS A 239 -9.57 -8.35 -1.07
C HIS A 239 -9.46 -9.85 -1.22
N ALA A 240 -8.41 -10.42 -0.64
CA ALA A 240 -8.25 -11.86 -0.49
C ALA A 240 -8.62 -12.26 0.94
N VAL A 241 -9.63 -13.13 1.09
CA VAL A 241 -9.96 -13.71 2.40
C VAL A 241 -8.84 -14.61 2.87
N ASN A 242 -8.43 -15.57 2.04
CA ASN A 242 -7.30 -16.47 2.28
C ASN A 242 -6.89 -17.17 0.98
N ALA A 243 -5.73 -17.83 0.97
CA ALA A 243 -5.35 -18.82 -0.03
C ALA A 243 -4.58 -19.98 0.60
N TRP A 244 -4.73 -21.19 0.07
CA TRP A 244 -3.98 -22.35 0.53
C TRP A 244 -3.64 -23.28 -0.63
N LYS A 245 -2.56 -24.07 -0.46
CA LYS A 245 -2.19 -25.13 -1.38
C LYS A 245 -2.89 -26.42 -0.95
N LYS A 246 -3.66 -27.03 -1.85
CA LYS A 246 -4.20 -28.39 -1.65
C LYS A 246 -3.34 -29.38 -2.43
N THR A 247 -2.64 -30.27 -1.72
CA THR A 247 -2.00 -31.41 -2.36
C THR A 247 -3.07 -32.47 -2.60
N MET A 248 -3.41 -32.72 -3.85
CA MET A 248 -4.27 -33.85 -4.22
C MET A 248 -3.41 -35.11 -4.11
N VAL A 249 -3.64 -35.91 -3.06
CA VAL A 249 -3.14 -37.29 -3.04
C VAL A 249 -3.94 -38.01 -4.12
N ARG A 250 -3.29 -38.40 -5.21
CA ARG A 250 -3.94 -39.28 -6.19
C ARG A 250 -4.19 -40.62 -5.49
N PRO A 251 -5.41 -41.18 -5.54
CA PRO A 251 -5.68 -42.51 -5.01
C PRO A 251 -4.85 -43.56 -5.73
#